data_AF-A0A1Y3YRX5-F1
#
_entry.id   AF-A0A1Y3YRX5-F1
#
_cell.length_a   1.000
_cell.length_b   1.000
_cell.length_c   1.000
_cell.angle_alpha   90.00
_cell.angle_beta   90.00
_cell.angle_gamma   90.00
#
_symmetry.space_group_name_H-M   'P 1'
#
loop_
_entity.id
_entity.type
_entity.pdbx_description
1 polymer ?
#
loop_
_entity_poly.entity_id
_entity_poly.type
_entity_poly.pdbx_seq_one_letter_code
_entity_poly.pdbx_strand_id
1 'polypeptide(L)' 'MEIEDGVIINGEFHKKVMELSISCPQCSLKSYCDVVDNNYDVWLCTVHNCFGFANCGKVTELKVEE' A
#
# COMPACT_ATOMS: atom_id res chain seq x y z
N MET A 1 0.49 12.76 11.44
CA MET A 1 -0.40 12.32 10.37
C MET A 1 -1.28 11.27 11.00
N GLU A 2 -2.60 11.47 11.03
CA GLU A 2 -3.52 10.38 11.38
C GLU A 2 -3.30 9.26 10.37
N ILE A 3 -3.10 8.02 10.83
CA ILE A 3 -2.90 6.90 9.91
C ILE A 3 -4.25 6.60 9.27
N GLU A 4 -4.45 7.16 8.08
CA GLU A 4 -5.46 6.65 7.15
C GLU A 4 -5.08 5.21 6.75
N ASP A 5 -6.06 4.35 6.48
CA ASP A 5 -5.83 2.93 6.14
C ASP A 5 -4.66 2.72 5.15
N GLY A 6 -3.64 1.98 5.57
CA GLY A 6 -2.40 1.81 4.80
C GLY A 6 -1.45 0.75 5.38
N VAL A 7 -0.28 0.61 4.76
CA VAL A 7 0.78 -0.31 5.21
C VAL A 7 2.13 0.42 5.25
N ILE A 8 3.01 0.01 6.15
CA ILE A 8 4.39 0.53 6.22
C ILE A 8 5.35 -0.56 5.76
N ILE A 9 6.15 -0.25 4.75
CA ILE A 9 7.14 -1.17 4.18
C ILE A 9 8.47 -0.43 4.12
N ASN A 10 9.52 -1.03 4.69
CA ASN A 10 10.87 -0.44 4.75
C ASN A 10 10.92 0.99 5.31
N GLY A 11 10.01 1.33 6.23
CA GLY A 11 9.90 2.66 6.83
C GLY A 11 9.20 3.70 5.96
N GLU A 12 8.66 3.34 4.80
CA GLU A 12 7.79 4.19 3.98
C GLU A 12 6.32 3.85 4.20
N PHE A 13 5.47 4.87 4.30
CA PHE A 13 4.03 4.69 4.43
C PHE A 13 3.37 4.62 3.04
N HIS A 14 2.58 3.59 2.83
CA HIS A 14 1.82 3.35 1.61
C HIS A 14 0.33 3.38 1.94
N LYS A 15 -0.33 4.50 1.61
CA LYS A 15 -1.76 4.70 1.84
C LYS A 15 -2.58 3.88 0.85
N LYS A 16 -3.65 3.23 1.30
CA LYS A 16 -4.63 2.59 0.41
C LYS A 16 -5.38 3.65 -0.39
N VAL A 17 -5.54 3.41 -1.68
CA VAL A 17 -6.38 4.23 -2.56
C VAL A 17 -7.71 3.51 -2.76
N MET A 18 -8.80 4.15 -2.34
CA MET A 18 -10.16 3.59 -2.41
C MET A 18 -10.94 4.04 -3.65
N GLU A 19 -10.35 4.90 -4.47
CA GLU A 19 -10.92 5.36 -5.74
C GLU A 19 -10.13 4.79 -6.92
N LEU A 20 -10.78 4.64 -8.07
CA LEU A 20 -10.17 4.20 -9.35
C LEU A 20 -9.22 5.25 -9.96
N SER A 21 -8.60 6.10 -9.13
CA SER A 21 -7.68 7.17 -9.52
C SER A 21 -6.24 6.68 -9.73
N ILE A 22 -5.93 5.46 -9.33
CA ILE A 22 -4.60 4.85 -9.48
C ILE A 22 -4.67 3.63 -10.39
N SER A 23 -3.78 3.57 -11.38
CA SER A 23 -3.57 2.37 -12.20
C SER A 23 -2.47 1.49 -11.60
N CYS A 24 -2.50 0.18 -11.89
CA CYS A 24 -1.49 -0.76 -11.40
C CYS A 24 -0.02 -0.32 -11.66
N PRO A 25 0.34 0.22 -12.85
CA PRO A 25 1.69 0.72 -13.09
C PRO A 25 2.11 1.90 -12.21
N GLN A 26 1.15 2.66 -11.67
CA GLN A 26 1.37 3.80 -10.77
C GLN A 26 1.31 3.39 -9.29
N CYS A 27 0.91 2.16 -8.99
CA CYS A 27 0.85 1.64 -7.64
C CYS A 27 2.25 1.59 -7.04
N SER A 28 2.43 2.26 -5.90
CA SER A 28 3.71 2.28 -5.19
C SER A 28 4.21 0.90 -4.74
N LEU A 29 3.31 -0.08 -4.62
CA LEU A 29 3.61 -1.46 -4.28
C LEU A 29 3.58 -2.41 -5.48
N LYS A 30 3.61 -1.90 -6.72
CA LYS A 30 3.55 -2.74 -7.93
C LYS A 30 4.61 -3.84 -7.93
N SER A 31 5.87 -3.52 -7.65
CA SER A 31 6.95 -4.51 -7.63
C SER A 31 6.74 -5.59 -6.56
N TYR A 32 6.18 -5.23 -5.41
CA TYR A 32 5.87 -6.21 -4.36
C TYR A 32 4.66 -7.06 -4.75
N CYS A 33 3.63 -6.45 -5.34
CA CYS A 33 2.47 -7.14 -5.87
C CYS A 33 2.86 -8.17 -6.94
N ASP A 34 3.79 -7.82 -7.83
CA ASP A 34 4.29 -8.73 -8.87
C ASP A 34 4.98 -9.95 -8.29
N VAL A 35 5.75 -9.78 -7.21
CA VAL A 35 6.36 -10.93 -6.52
C VAL A 35 5.28 -11.82 -5.91
N VAL A 36 4.26 -11.25 -5.25
CA VAL A 36 3.18 -12.04 -4.65
C VAL A 36 2.35 -12.75 -5.72
N ASP A 37 1.99 -12.06 -6.80
CA ASP A 37 1.23 -12.61 -7.92
C ASP A 37 1.97 -13.79 -8.57
N ASN A 38 3.26 -13.62 -8.88
CA ASN A 38 4.06 -14.69 -9.49
C ASN A 38 4.26 -15.93 -8.59
N ASN A 39 4.20 -15.78 -7.26
CA ASN A 39 4.42 -16.89 -6.33
C ASN A 39 3.12 -17.53 -5.84
N TYR A 40 2.02 -16.77 -5.78
CA TYR A 40 0.79 -17.16 -5.09
C TYR A 40 -0.49 -16.92 -5.88
N ASP A 41 -0.44 -16.30 -7.07
CA ASP A 41 -1.63 -15.92 -7.88
C ASP A 41 -2.61 -15.04 -7.09
N VAL A 42 -2.07 -14.15 -6.26
CA VAL A 42 -2.83 -13.25 -5.38
C VAL A 42 -2.37 -11.80 -5.56
N TRP A 43 -3.34 -10.90 -5.70
CA TRP A 43 -3.10 -9.47 -5.81
C TRP A 43 -3.29 -8.79 -4.46
N LEU A 44 -2.36 -7.90 -4.07
CA LEU A 44 -2.43 -7.19 -2.79
C LEU A 44 -3.73 -6.40 -2.64
N CYS A 45 -4.20 -5.78 -3.71
CA CYS A 45 -5.44 -5.00 -3.75
C CYS A 45 -6.66 -5.85 -3.39
N THR A 46 -6.68 -7.14 -3.78
CA THR A 46 -7.74 -8.09 -3.42
C THR A 46 -7.73 -8.40 -1.93
N VAL A 47 -6.54 -8.60 -1.34
CA VAL A 47 -6.38 -8.89 0.09
C VAL A 47 -6.75 -7.68 0.95
N HIS A 48 -6.34 -6.49 0.54
CA HIS A 48 -6.51 -5.26 1.31
C HIS A 48 -7.79 -4.49 0.99
N ASN A 49 -8.60 -4.99 0.04
CA ASN A 49 -9.83 -4.41 -0.48
C ASN A 49 -9.65 -2.93 -0.88
N CYS A 50 -8.71 -2.65 -1.79
CA CYS A 50 -8.43 -1.32 -2.33
C CYS A 50 -8.17 -1.35 -3.84
N PHE A 51 -7.99 -0.20 -4.48
CA PHE A 51 -7.62 -0.10 -5.89
C PHE A 51 -6.11 0.07 -6.12
N GLY A 52 -5.36 0.39 -5.07
CA GLY A 52 -3.91 0.51 -5.14
C GLY A 52 -3.31 1.16 -3.89
N PHE A 53 -2.03 1.48 -3.97
CA PHE A 53 -1.28 2.10 -2.89
C PHE A 53 -0.51 3.33 -3.39
N ALA A 54 -0.56 4.43 -2.66
CA ALA A 54 0.24 5.63 -2.90
C ALA A 54 1.36 5.75 -1.86
N ASN A 55 2.60 5.98 -2.30
CA ASN A 55 3.73 6.24 -1.40
C ASN A 55 3.59 7.65 -0.82
N CYS A 56 3.53 7.75 0.50
CA CYS A 56 3.43 9.00 1.27
C CYS A 56 4.77 9.43 1.88
N GLY A 57 5.84 8.69 1.60
CA GLY A 57 7.21 8.96 2.05
C GLY A 57 7.57 8.24 3.34
N LYS A 58 8.74 8.59 3.88
CA LYS A 58 9.28 8.00 5.10
C LYS A 58 8.48 8.39 6.33
N VAL A 59 8.24 7.40 7.17
CA VAL A 59 7.66 7.57 8.49
C VAL A 59 8.74 8.07 9.44
N THR A 60 8.50 9.21 10.09
CA THR A 60 9.44 9.79 11.07
C THR A 60 9.04 9.49 12.51
N GLU A 61 7.75 9.32 12.78
CA GLU A 61 7.19 8.99 14.09
C GLU A 61 5.98 8.06 13.91
N LEU A 62 5.88 7.05 14.77
CA LEU A 62 4.68 6.22 14.94
C LEU A 62 4.15 6.45 16.34
N LYS A 63 2.92 6.94 16.43
CA LYS A 63 2.20 7.07 17.70
C LYS A 63 1.09 6.04 17.69
N VAL A 64 1.10 5.16 18.67
CA VAL A 64 0.01 4.21 18.92
C VAL A 64 -0.85 4.87 19.98
N GLU A 65 -2.12 5.11 19.66
CA GLU A 65 -3.11 5.50 20.66
C GLU A 65 -3.64 4.20 21.29
N GLU A 66 -3.55 4.10 22.62
CA GLU A 66 -4.09 2.97 23.43
C GLU A 66 -5.61 3.06 23.59
#